data_AF-A0A9D5TCV5-F1
#
_entry.id   AF-A0A9D5TCV5-F1
#
_cell.length_a   1.000
_cell.length_b   1.000
_cell.length_c   1.000
_cell.angle_alpha   90.00
_cell.angle_beta   90.00
_cell.angle_gamma   90.00
#
_symmetry.space_group_name_H-M   'P 1'
#
loop_
_entity.id
_entity.type
_entity.pdbx_description
1 polymer ?
#
loop_
_entity_poly.entity_id
_entity_poly.type
_entity_poly.pdbx_seq_one_letter_code
_entity_poly.pdbx_strand_id
1 'polypeptide(L)'
;MAVMGKRVHYYTSLKNALVWLMTLCLVGSAVTRIVFACLKGPGDMLEVWSQIVLPVAATMLYVCIVLFAGKEHLYRTAIPVWLIIIYYAFRPHDIIGNENILMIMLFATVLFFCGVLYTIVISGRVSKPWLLLAVFGIGVAINTWLIHANGIHAPISKDLLPDLLLFSGCFVMTFAIRVHPRNEYHPTWGDRCDGRRVRTLPAMSQVSPYIMVRRNESANLFAESFEITHIDRYIRQKRRDGYTNFGIMHVMLAAYCRGVCKFPAMNRFLSGQKVYSRGDDIQFCLTVKKEMSVDAPDTVIKVHLNPRDTSIDVYNKLQKAVEEVKNTPLDSNMDNTAGVLAMIPGVILKFVVWLLKLLDYFGLLPKFLLEVSPFHGSVFLTSMGSLGIPPIYHHLYDFGNLPVFGAFGCKRRSLEVLEDGSIVQRKYVDCKFTLDERIVDGYYYAAFFKHYKRIMARPELLDNPPEEVLKDID
;
A
#
# COMPACT_ATOMS: atom_id res chain seq x y z
N MET A 1 -2.73 -20.12 -21.45
CA MET A 1 -2.47 -18.99 -20.52
C MET A 1 -2.05 -17.79 -21.36
N ALA A 2 -2.96 -16.83 -21.58
CA ALA A 2 -2.60 -15.61 -22.29
C ALA A 2 -1.60 -14.83 -21.42
N VAL A 3 -0.38 -14.63 -21.92
CA VAL A 3 0.55 -13.63 -21.40
C VAL A 3 -0.18 -12.29 -21.52
N MET A 4 -0.79 -11.81 -20.43
CA MET A 4 -1.42 -10.50 -20.43
C MET A 4 -0.32 -9.48 -20.74
N GLY A 5 -0.48 -8.76 -21.86
CA GLY A 5 0.46 -7.73 -22.30
C GLY A 5 0.76 -6.73 -21.18
N LYS A 6 2.04 -6.35 -21.06
CA LYS A 6 2.54 -5.36 -20.09
C LYS A 6 1.63 -4.12 -20.10
N ARG A 7 0.93 -3.86 -19.00
CA ARG A 7 0.06 -2.68 -18.86
C ARG A 7 0.88 -1.40 -18.98
N VAL A 8 0.29 -0.40 -19.62
CA VAL A 8 0.90 0.92 -19.76
C VAL A 8 0.42 1.81 -18.63
N HIS A 9 1.34 2.40 -17.87
CA HIS A 9 0.95 3.26 -16.76
C HIS A 9 0.96 4.73 -17.18
N TYR A 10 -0.19 5.37 -16.98
CA TYR A 10 -0.41 6.78 -17.29
C TYR A 10 -0.22 7.63 -16.05
N TYR A 11 0.42 8.80 -16.22
CA TYR A 11 0.60 9.77 -15.15
C TYR A 11 0.52 11.20 -15.66
N THR A 12 0.32 12.12 -14.73
CA THR A 12 0.43 13.56 -14.95
C THR A 12 1.46 14.19 -14.03
N SER A 13 2.07 15.27 -14.51
CA SER A 13 3.09 16.02 -13.75
C SER A 13 2.60 17.44 -13.53
N LEU A 14 2.75 17.94 -12.31
CA LEU A 14 2.48 19.35 -11.96
C LEU A 14 3.39 20.34 -12.69
N LYS A 15 4.50 19.86 -13.28
CA LYS A 15 5.38 20.67 -14.14
C LYS A 15 4.77 20.93 -15.53
N ASN A 16 3.72 20.19 -15.92
CA ASN A 16 3.09 20.33 -17.22
C ASN A 16 2.02 21.44 -17.16
N ALA A 17 2.18 22.50 -17.96
CA ALA A 17 1.23 23.62 -18.03
C ALA A 17 -0.20 23.18 -18.39
N LEU A 18 -0.35 22.08 -19.14
CA LEU A 18 -1.66 21.53 -19.50
C LEU A 18 -2.46 21.04 -18.29
N VAL A 19 -1.79 20.60 -17.21
CA VAL A 19 -2.47 20.19 -15.97
C VAL A 19 -3.10 21.39 -15.27
N TRP A 20 -2.40 22.54 -15.27
CA TRP A 20 -2.94 23.78 -14.72
C TRP A 20 -4.07 24.36 -15.59
N LEU A 21 -3.95 24.27 -16.93
CA LEU A 21 -5.02 24.67 -17.84
C LEU A 21 -6.28 23.81 -17.63
N MET A 22 -6.13 22.48 -17.55
CA MET A 22 -7.23 21.57 -17.21
C MET A 22 -7.87 21.93 -15.87
N THR A 23 -7.04 22.23 -14.86
CA THR A 23 -7.51 22.61 -13.52
C THR A 23 -8.34 23.89 -13.58
N LEU A 24 -7.89 24.92 -14.31
CA LEU A 24 -8.62 26.17 -14.50
C LEU A 24 -9.97 25.93 -15.17
N CYS A 25 -10.02 25.07 -16.21
CA CYS A 25 -11.28 24.71 -16.87
C CYS A 25 -12.24 23.98 -15.92
N LEU A 26 -11.77 22.97 -15.18
CA LEU A 26 -12.63 22.20 -14.27
C LEU A 26 -13.09 22.99 -13.04
N VAL A 27 -12.22 23.82 -12.46
CA VAL A 27 -12.60 24.74 -11.39
C VAL A 27 -13.57 25.80 -11.91
N GLY A 28 -13.33 26.34 -13.10
CA GLY A 28 -14.27 27.24 -13.78
C GLY A 28 -15.64 26.59 -14.01
N SER A 29 -15.68 25.31 -14.39
CA SER A 29 -16.91 24.52 -14.49
C SER A 29 -17.64 24.44 -13.15
N ALA A 30 -16.93 24.14 -12.05
CA ALA A 30 -17.53 24.09 -10.71
C ALA A 30 -18.07 25.46 -10.25
N VAL A 31 -17.26 26.51 -10.41
CA VAL A 31 -17.63 27.89 -10.00
C VAL A 31 -18.83 28.38 -10.78
N THR A 32 -18.85 28.20 -12.10
CA THR A 32 -19.99 28.62 -12.93
C THR A 32 -21.28 27.87 -12.57
N ARG A 33 -21.22 26.57 -12.26
CA ARG A 33 -22.39 25.81 -11.73
C ARG A 33 -22.93 26.41 -10.44
N ILE A 34 -22.06 26.75 -9.49
CA ILE A 34 -22.46 27.33 -8.20
C ILE A 34 -23.06 28.73 -8.40
N VAL A 35 -22.37 29.59 -9.15
CA VAL A 35 -22.82 30.97 -9.40
C VAL A 35 -24.18 30.99 -10.10
N PHE A 36 -24.37 30.17 -11.13
CA PHE A 36 -25.64 30.14 -11.85
C PHE A 36 -26.77 29.50 -11.03
N ALA A 37 -26.46 28.52 -10.18
CA ALA A 37 -27.43 28.01 -9.20
C ALA A 37 -27.88 29.10 -8.22
N CYS A 38 -26.95 29.89 -7.66
CA CYS A 38 -27.29 30.99 -6.76
C CYS A 38 -28.16 32.06 -7.43
N LEU A 39 -28.00 32.28 -8.74
CA LEU A 39 -28.82 33.22 -9.51
C LEU A 39 -30.23 32.69 -9.85
N LYS A 40 -30.43 31.36 -9.89
CA LYS A 40 -31.71 30.72 -10.25
C LYS A 40 -32.69 30.62 -9.06
N GLY A 41 -32.19 30.73 -7.82
CA GLY A 41 -32.98 30.60 -6.58
C GLY A 41 -33.03 29.15 -6.04
N PRO A 42 -33.65 28.92 -4.87
CA PRO A 42 -33.71 27.59 -4.26
C PRO A 42 -34.59 26.64 -5.10
N GLY A 43 -33.96 25.62 -5.69
CA GLY A 43 -34.65 24.51 -6.36
C GLY A 43 -35.05 23.40 -5.40
N ASP A 44 -35.72 22.37 -5.90
CA ASP A 44 -36.07 21.18 -5.12
C ASP A 44 -34.81 20.44 -4.64
N MET A 45 -34.88 19.78 -3.48
CA MET A 45 -33.73 19.13 -2.85
C MET A 45 -33.07 18.11 -3.80
N LEU A 46 -33.88 17.35 -4.54
CA LEU A 46 -33.37 16.37 -5.51
C LEU A 46 -32.65 17.03 -6.68
N GLU A 47 -33.16 18.14 -7.20
CA GLU A 47 -32.54 18.94 -8.27
C GLU A 47 -31.20 19.52 -7.79
N VAL A 48 -31.14 20.04 -6.56
CA VAL A 48 -29.90 20.60 -6.00
C VAL A 48 -28.81 19.52 -5.85
N TRP A 49 -29.15 18.35 -5.30
CA TRP A 49 -28.17 17.28 -5.11
C TRP A 49 -27.68 16.68 -6.44
N SER A 50 -28.59 16.45 -7.39
CA SER A 50 -28.27 15.80 -8.66
C SER A 50 -27.64 16.75 -9.68
N GLN A 51 -28.17 17.98 -9.83
CA GLN A 51 -27.75 18.91 -10.89
C GLN A 51 -26.64 19.87 -10.46
N ILE A 52 -26.45 20.10 -9.16
CA ILE A 52 -25.44 21.04 -8.64
C ILE A 52 -24.35 20.29 -7.87
N VAL A 53 -24.72 19.62 -6.77
CA VAL A 53 -23.72 19.06 -5.84
C VAL A 53 -22.93 17.93 -6.48
N LEU A 54 -23.59 16.97 -7.13
CA LEU A 54 -22.95 15.82 -7.77
C LEU A 54 -21.90 16.21 -8.82
N PRO A 55 -22.20 17.03 -9.85
CA PRO A 55 -21.22 17.41 -10.86
C PRO A 55 -20.10 18.30 -10.29
N VAL A 56 -20.40 19.19 -9.33
CA VAL A 56 -19.38 19.99 -8.64
C VAL A 56 -18.43 19.07 -7.87
N ALA A 57 -18.95 18.15 -7.06
CA ALA A 57 -18.16 17.19 -6.30
C ALA A 57 -17.31 16.32 -7.24
N ALA A 58 -17.86 15.86 -8.37
CA ALA A 58 -17.14 15.08 -9.35
C ALA A 58 -15.99 15.87 -10.00
N THR A 59 -16.22 17.13 -10.42
CA THR A 59 -15.16 17.99 -10.97
C THR A 59 -14.05 18.28 -9.96
N MET A 60 -14.41 18.61 -8.72
CA MET A 60 -13.43 18.88 -7.66
C MET A 60 -12.65 17.63 -7.29
N LEU A 61 -13.30 16.47 -7.20
CA LEU A 61 -12.63 15.20 -6.98
C LEU A 61 -11.66 14.87 -8.12
N TYR A 62 -12.04 15.13 -9.38
CA TYR A 62 -11.15 14.95 -10.53
C TYR A 62 -9.89 15.82 -10.40
N VAL A 63 -10.06 17.11 -10.10
CA VAL A 63 -8.95 18.06 -9.89
C VAL A 63 -8.05 17.58 -8.75
N CYS A 64 -8.62 17.23 -7.59
CA CYS A 64 -7.85 16.75 -6.44
C CYS A 64 -7.03 15.49 -6.78
N ILE A 65 -7.63 14.53 -7.49
CA ILE A 65 -6.91 13.31 -7.90
C ILE A 65 -5.75 13.66 -8.82
N VAL A 66 -5.95 14.52 -9.83
CA VAL A 66 -4.89 14.86 -10.78
C VAL A 66 -3.77 15.66 -10.12
N LEU A 67 -4.09 16.59 -9.22
CA LEU A 67 -3.09 17.43 -8.55
C LEU A 67 -2.30 16.69 -7.47
N PHE A 68 -2.98 15.97 -6.59
CA PHE A 68 -2.34 15.32 -5.43
C PHE A 68 -1.87 13.89 -5.71
N ALA A 69 -2.58 13.16 -6.57
CA ALA A 69 -2.35 11.74 -6.80
C ALA A 69 -2.06 11.39 -8.27
N GLY A 70 -1.97 12.38 -9.17
CA GLY A 70 -1.86 12.14 -10.62
C GLY A 70 -0.56 11.48 -11.08
N LYS A 71 0.49 11.49 -10.23
CA LYS A 71 1.74 10.78 -10.52
C LYS A 71 1.64 9.26 -10.34
N GLU A 72 0.87 8.82 -9.35
CA GLU A 72 0.85 7.41 -8.87
C GLU A 72 -0.51 6.73 -9.06
N HIS A 73 -1.60 7.48 -8.93
CA HIS A 73 -2.96 6.95 -8.88
C HIS A 73 -3.90 7.63 -9.88
N LEU A 74 -3.38 8.01 -11.06
CA LEU A 74 -4.18 8.68 -12.08
C LEU A 74 -5.43 7.87 -12.47
N TYR A 75 -5.35 6.54 -12.47
CA TYR A 75 -6.49 5.67 -12.75
C TYR A 75 -7.73 5.90 -11.85
N ARG A 76 -7.57 6.55 -10.69
CA ARG A 76 -8.68 6.89 -9.79
C ARG A 76 -9.59 7.98 -10.35
N THR A 77 -9.18 8.72 -11.39
CA THR A 77 -10.04 9.67 -12.10
C THR A 77 -11.27 8.99 -12.74
N ALA A 78 -11.25 7.66 -12.89
CA ALA A 78 -12.44 6.91 -13.27
C ALA A 78 -13.62 7.14 -12.29
N ILE A 79 -13.36 7.31 -10.99
CA ILE A 79 -14.41 7.55 -9.98
C ILE A 79 -15.22 8.82 -10.32
N PRO A 80 -14.62 10.01 -10.42
CA PRO A 80 -15.35 11.21 -10.80
C PRO A 80 -15.94 11.16 -12.21
N VAL A 81 -15.34 10.43 -13.17
CA VAL A 81 -15.95 10.23 -14.49
C VAL A 81 -17.24 9.42 -14.40
N TRP A 82 -17.30 8.38 -13.58
CA TRP A 82 -18.54 7.65 -13.33
C TRP A 82 -19.60 8.52 -12.64
N LEU A 83 -19.21 9.40 -11.71
CA LEU A 83 -20.14 10.38 -11.12
C LEU A 83 -20.69 11.37 -12.17
N ILE A 84 -19.85 11.82 -13.11
CA ILE A 84 -20.28 12.66 -14.24
C ILE A 84 -21.22 11.90 -15.18
N ILE A 85 -20.98 10.61 -15.42
CA ILE A 85 -21.88 9.76 -16.22
C ILE A 85 -23.25 9.63 -15.55
N ILE A 86 -23.29 9.44 -14.23
CA ILE A 86 -24.54 9.41 -13.46
C ILE A 86 -25.28 10.74 -13.62
N TYR A 87 -24.58 11.87 -13.48
CA TYR A 87 -25.13 13.20 -13.74
C TYR A 87 -25.75 13.31 -15.15
N TYR A 88 -25.02 12.92 -16.19
CA TYR A 88 -25.50 12.95 -17.57
C TYR A 88 -26.59 11.90 -17.89
N ALA A 89 -26.75 10.87 -17.06
CA ALA A 89 -27.86 9.93 -17.19
C ALA A 89 -29.18 10.53 -16.69
N PHE A 90 -29.15 11.39 -15.66
CA PHE A 90 -30.34 12.05 -15.12
C PHE A 90 -30.76 13.30 -15.89
N ARG A 91 -29.80 14.06 -16.45
CA ARG A 91 -30.10 15.32 -17.13
C ARG A 91 -31.11 15.24 -18.31
N PRO A 92 -31.10 14.21 -19.17
CA PRO A 92 -32.09 14.08 -20.24
C PRO A 92 -33.52 13.90 -19.73
N HIS A 93 -33.71 13.28 -18.55
CA HIS A 93 -35.02 13.12 -17.93
C HIS A 93 -35.63 14.48 -17.58
N ASP A 94 -34.83 15.40 -17.04
CA ASP A 94 -35.26 16.75 -16.67
C ASP A 94 -35.59 17.63 -17.89
N ILE A 95 -35.06 17.26 -19.06
CA ILE A 95 -35.16 18.04 -20.32
C ILE A 95 -36.29 17.53 -21.23
N ILE A 96 -36.40 16.21 -21.41
CA ILE A 96 -37.27 15.59 -22.42
C ILE A 96 -38.57 15.06 -21.79
N GLY A 97 -38.60 14.91 -20.46
CA GLY A 97 -39.72 14.27 -19.76
C GLY A 97 -39.83 12.76 -20.02
N ASN A 98 -40.76 12.11 -19.33
CA ASN A 98 -40.93 10.65 -19.34
C ASN A 98 -41.46 10.05 -20.67
N GLU A 99 -41.75 10.86 -21.68
CA GLU A 99 -42.35 10.38 -22.93
C GLU A 99 -41.33 9.67 -23.84
N ASN A 100 -40.02 9.82 -23.60
CA ASN A 100 -38.95 9.24 -24.43
C ASN A 100 -37.97 8.35 -23.63
N ILE A 101 -38.49 7.51 -22.73
CA ILE A 101 -37.69 6.59 -21.88
C ILE A 101 -36.69 5.76 -22.68
N LEU A 102 -37.06 5.25 -23.86
CA LEU A 102 -36.16 4.47 -24.72
C LEU A 102 -34.90 5.25 -25.11
N MET A 103 -35.06 6.54 -25.42
CA MET A 103 -33.95 7.41 -25.80
C MET A 103 -33.03 7.69 -24.61
N ILE A 104 -33.60 7.94 -23.43
CA ILE A 104 -32.85 8.14 -22.18
C ILE A 104 -32.04 6.88 -21.85
N MET A 105 -32.62 5.69 -22.00
CA MET A 105 -31.94 4.41 -21.79
C MET A 105 -30.80 4.19 -22.80
N LEU A 106 -30.98 4.60 -24.05
CA LEU A 106 -29.94 4.51 -25.07
C LEU A 106 -28.77 5.47 -24.75
N PHE A 107 -29.05 6.70 -24.34
CA PHE A 107 -28.02 7.64 -23.87
C PHE A 107 -27.24 7.10 -22.68
N ALA A 108 -27.94 6.59 -21.65
CA ALA A 108 -27.30 6.00 -20.48
C ALA A 108 -26.41 4.81 -20.86
N THR A 109 -26.84 3.99 -21.83
CA THR A 109 -26.06 2.86 -22.34
C THR A 109 -24.79 3.33 -23.05
N VAL A 110 -24.86 4.34 -23.92
CA VAL A 110 -23.68 4.92 -24.59
C VAL A 110 -22.71 5.50 -23.57
N LEU A 111 -23.22 6.26 -22.59
CA LEU A 111 -22.39 6.84 -21.51
C LEU A 111 -21.74 5.75 -20.65
N PHE A 112 -22.43 4.65 -20.38
CA PHE A 112 -21.87 3.50 -19.68
C PHE A 112 -20.68 2.90 -20.45
N PHE A 113 -20.82 2.67 -21.77
CA PHE A 113 -19.70 2.18 -22.59
C PHE A 113 -18.53 3.18 -22.65
N CYS A 114 -18.83 4.49 -22.70
CA CYS A 114 -17.83 5.56 -22.59
C CYS A 114 -17.08 5.50 -21.24
N GLY A 115 -17.79 5.28 -20.13
CA GLY A 115 -17.20 5.10 -18.81
C GLY A 115 -16.31 3.86 -18.72
N VAL A 116 -16.77 2.73 -19.26
CA VAL A 116 -15.98 1.49 -19.34
C VAL A 116 -14.72 1.71 -20.16
N LEU A 117 -14.83 2.34 -21.33
CA LEU A 117 -13.70 2.64 -22.20
C LEU A 117 -12.70 3.57 -21.51
N TYR A 118 -13.18 4.63 -20.85
CA TYR A 118 -12.35 5.53 -20.05
C TYR A 118 -11.57 4.75 -18.98
N THR A 119 -12.26 3.92 -18.19
CA THR A 119 -11.64 3.10 -17.13
C THR A 119 -10.59 2.14 -17.68
N ILE A 120 -10.86 1.46 -18.80
CA ILE A 120 -9.93 0.52 -19.43
C ILE A 120 -8.68 1.23 -19.95
N VAL A 121 -8.84 2.40 -20.56
CA VAL A 121 -7.72 3.21 -21.06
C VAL A 121 -6.89 3.72 -19.89
N ILE A 122 -7.48 4.43 -18.93
CA ILE A 122 -6.72 5.05 -17.83
C ILE A 122 -6.09 4.02 -16.88
N SER A 123 -6.66 2.82 -16.78
CA SER A 123 -6.09 1.69 -16.03
C SER A 123 -4.93 0.99 -16.75
N GLY A 124 -4.60 1.40 -17.98
CA GLY A 124 -3.45 0.89 -18.71
C GLY A 124 -3.66 -0.44 -19.41
N ARG A 125 -4.90 -0.97 -19.43
CA ARG A 125 -5.24 -2.19 -20.17
C ARG A 125 -5.20 -1.98 -21.69
N VAL A 126 -5.47 -0.76 -22.13
CA VAL A 126 -5.35 -0.32 -23.53
C VAL A 126 -4.33 0.81 -23.61
N SER A 127 -3.29 0.62 -24.42
CA SER A 127 -2.14 1.54 -24.54
C SER A 127 -2.40 2.76 -25.43
N LYS A 128 -3.66 3.09 -25.71
CA LYS A 128 -4.08 4.11 -26.68
C LYS A 128 -4.84 5.26 -25.98
N PRO A 129 -4.14 6.26 -25.41
CA PRO A 129 -4.78 7.33 -24.65
C PRO A 129 -5.64 8.25 -25.53
N TRP A 130 -5.39 8.30 -26.84
CA TRP A 130 -6.19 9.09 -27.79
C TRP A 130 -7.64 8.62 -27.91
N LEU A 131 -7.98 7.40 -27.48
CA LEU A 131 -9.36 6.94 -27.40
C LEU A 131 -10.20 7.79 -26.43
N LEU A 132 -9.57 8.46 -25.47
CA LEU A 132 -10.26 9.40 -24.57
C LEU A 132 -10.84 10.60 -25.33
N LEU A 133 -10.23 11.02 -26.44
CA LEU A 133 -10.77 12.10 -27.28
C LEU A 133 -12.14 11.72 -27.85
N ALA A 134 -12.32 10.47 -28.26
CA ALA A 134 -13.61 9.98 -28.74
C ALA A 134 -14.66 9.93 -27.61
N VAL A 135 -14.25 9.47 -26.41
CA VAL A 135 -15.12 9.46 -25.22
C VAL A 135 -15.63 10.86 -24.89
N PHE A 136 -14.74 11.85 -24.87
CA PHE A 136 -15.11 13.23 -24.58
C PHE A 136 -15.86 13.89 -25.74
N GLY A 137 -15.53 13.58 -26.99
CA GLY A 137 -16.24 14.05 -28.17
C GLY A 137 -17.70 13.58 -28.21
N ILE A 138 -17.97 12.32 -27.82
CA ILE A 138 -19.34 11.80 -27.64
C ILE A 138 -20.07 12.59 -26.56
N GLY A 139 -19.42 12.88 -25.43
CA GLY A 139 -20.00 13.70 -24.37
C GLY A 139 -20.40 15.10 -24.83
N VAL A 140 -19.54 15.76 -25.61
CA VAL A 140 -19.85 17.06 -26.23
C VAL A 140 -21.02 16.95 -27.20
N ALA A 141 -21.05 15.92 -28.06
CA ALA A 141 -22.12 15.70 -29.03
C ALA A 141 -23.48 15.45 -28.36
N ILE A 142 -23.50 14.71 -27.25
CA ILE A 142 -24.72 14.49 -26.45
C ILE A 142 -25.19 15.82 -25.84
N ASN A 143 -24.26 16.60 -25.28
CA ASN A 143 -24.58 17.88 -24.66
C ASN A 143 -25.13 18.89 -25.69
N THR A 144 -24.51 18.99 -26.88
CA THR A 144 -25.01 19.86 -27.96
C THR A 144 -26.36 19.40 -28.49
N TRP A 145 -26.60 18.10 -28.60
CA TRP A 145 -27.90 17.56 -28.99
C TRP A 145 -29.00 17.88 -27.98
N LEU A 146 -28.74 17.71 -26.67
CA LEU A 146 -29.70 18.03 -25.61
C LEU A 146 -30.10 19.52 -25.63
N ILE A 147 -29.17 20.41 -26.01
CA ILE A 147 -29.41 21.84 -26.11
C ILE A 147 -30.27 22.17 -27.33
N HIS A 148 -29.99 21.52 -28.46
CA HIS A 148 -30.81 21.65 -29.65
C HIS A 148 -32.25 21.16 -29.40
N ALA A 149 -32.41 20.04 -28.69
CA ALA A 149 -33.72 19.53 -28.28
C ALA A 149 -34.50 20.50 -27.36
N ASN A 150 -33.79 21.35 -26.60
CA ASN A 150 -34.36 22.39 -25.74
C ASN A 150 -34.74 23.69 -26.46
N GLY A 151 -34.51 23.83 -27.77
CA GLY A 151 -34.80 25.05 -28.52
C GLY A 151 -33.92 26.26 -28.14
N ILE A 152 -32.80 26.04 -27.44
CA ILE A 152 -31.87 27.10 -27.04
C ILE A 152 -30.87 27.34 -28.20
N HIS A 153 -31.04 28.45 -28.93
CA HIS A 153 -30.24 28.77 -30.12
C HIS A 153 -29.04 29.72 -29.89
N ALA A 154 -28.76 30.11 -28.64
CA ALA A 154 -27.65 31.03 -28.33
C ALA A 154 -26.30 30.30 -28.26
N PRO A 155 -25.20 30.88 -28.80
CA PRO A 155 -23.92 30.16 -28.95
C PRO A 155 -23.21 29.87 -27.62
N ILE A 156 -23.53 30.59 -26.53
CA ILE A 156 -23.01 30.34 -25.16
C ILE A 156 -24.11 30.74 -24.16
N SER A 157 -25.04 29.83 -23.86
CA SER A 157 -26.03 30.06 -22.80
C SER A 157 -25.41 29.84 -21.40
N LYS A 158 -26.03 30.41 -20.35
CA LYS A 158 -25.64 30.17 -18.95
C LYS A 158 -25.65 28.68 -18.59
N ASP A 159 -26.51 27.89 -19.24
CA ASP A 159 -26.64 26.45 -19.00
C ASP A 159 -25.55 25.61 -19.71
N LEU A 160 -24.85 26.19 -20.69
CA LEU A 160 -23.87 25.48 -21.52
C LEU A 160 -22.43 25.69 -21.05
N LEU A 161 -22.13 26.89 -20.53
CA LEU A 161 -20.77 27.25 -20.13
C LEU A 161 -20.11 26.25 -19.16
N PRO A 162 -20.80 25.74 -18.11
CA PRO A 162 -20.15 24.83 -17.18
C PRO A 162 -19.78 23.48 -17.80
N ASP A 163 -20.55 22.99 -18.78
CA ASP A 163 -20.25 21.72 -19.44
C ASP A 163 -19.18 21.84 -20.51
N LEU A 164 -19.15 22.95 -21.25
CA LEU A 164 -18.04 23.26 -22.15
C LEU A 164 -16.72 23.34 -21.38
N LEU A 165 -16.74 23.99 -20.21
CA LEU A 165 -15.58 24.05 -19.32
C LEU A 165 -15.18 22.66 -18.78
N LEU A 166 -16.15 21.80 -18.48
CA LEU A 166 -15.89 20.40 -18.08
C LEU A 166 -15.22 19.62 -19.22
N PHE A 167 -15.81 19.60 -20.41
CA PHE A 167 -15.30 18.81 -21.53
C PHE A 167 -13.98 19.36 -22.09
N SER A 168 -13.79 20.68 -22.10
CA SER A 168 -12.49 21.29 -22.45
C SER A 168 -11.39 20.90 -21.47
N GLY A 169 -11.67 20.88 -20.16
CA GLY A 169 -10.72 20.37 -19.16
C GLY A 169 -10.33 18.90 -19.40
N CYS A 170 -11.33 18.05 -19.63
CA CYS A 170 -11.12 16.65 -19.98
C CYS A 170 -10.33 16.46 -21.30
N PHE A 171 -10.59 17.28 -22.31
CA PHE A 171 -9.87 17.28 -23.58
C PHE A 171 -8.40 17.63 -23.38
N VAL A 172 -8.11 18.74 -22.69
CA VAL A 172 -6.75 19.17 -22.34
C VAL A 172 -6.02 18.09 -21.54
N MET A 173 -6.72 17.40 -20.65
CA MET A 173 -6.15 16.30 -19.87
C MET A 173 -5.57 15.18 -20.75
N THR A 174 -6.23 14.86 -21.87
CA THR A 174 -5.76 13.78 -22.77
C THR A 174 -4.37 14.04 -23.31
N PHE A 175 -4.02 15.32 -23.55
CA PHE A 175 -2.69 15.75 -23.97
C PHE A 175 -1.70 15.91 -22.81
N ALA A 176 -2.22 16.07 -21.58
CA ALA A 176 -1.41 16.16 -20.38
C ALA A 176 -0.89 14.78 -19.91
N ILE A 177 -1.59 13.70 -20.27
CA ILE A 177 -1.23 12.31 -19.92
C ILE A 177 0.12 11.93 -20.54
N ARG A 178 1.01 11.40 -19.69
CA ARG A 178 2.30 10.82 -20.08
C ARG A 178 2.34 9.34 -19.72
N VAL A 179 3.20 8.59 -20.41
CA VAL A 179 3.45 7.18 -20.13
C VAL A 179 4.71 7.07 -19.29
N HIS A 180 4.63 6.35 -18.17
CA HIS A 180 5.80 6.11 -17.31
C HIS A 180 6.89 5.31 -18.05
N PRO A 181 8.17 5.59 -17.78
CA PRO A 181 9.28 4.81 -18.33
C PRO A 181 9.16 3.34 -17.91
N ARG A 182 9.47 2.43 -18.85
CA ARG A 182 9.44 0.98 -18.60
C ARG A 182 10.46 0.65 -17.50
N ASN A 183 10.01 0.13 -16.34
CA ASN A 183 10.71 -0.80 -15.42
C ASN A 183 10.26 -0.69 -13.94
N GLU A 184 9.51 0.34 -13.58
CA GLU A 184 8.97 0.51 -12.22
C GLU A 184 7.54 -0.03 -12.10
N TYR A 185 7.21 -0.60 -10.94
CA TYR A 185 5.83 -0.99 -10.65
C TYR A 185 5.02 0.25 -10.27
N HIS A 186 3.83 0.37 -10.83
CA HIS A 186 2.90 1.43 -10.44
C HIS A 186 1.63 0.85 -9.83
N PRO A 187 1.09 1.50 -8.77
CA PRO A 187 -0.14 1.06 -8.15
C PRO A 187 -1.29 0.92 -9.16
N THR A 188 -2.08 -0.13 -9.00
CA THR A 188 -3.27 -0.40 -9.81
C THR A 188 -4.50 -0.59 -8.91
N TRP A 189 -5.66 -0.74 -9.55
CA TRP A 189 -6.91 -1.01 -8.83
C TRP A 189 -6.78 -2.23 -7.89
N GLY A 190 -7.11 -1.98 -6.62
CA GLY A 190 -7.06 -2.98 -5.56
C GLY A 190 -5.69 -3.12 -4.87
N ASP A 191 -4.68 -2.32 -5.24
CA ASP A 191 -3.47 -2.18 -4.43
C ASP A 191 -3.73 -1.27 -3.23
N ARG A 192 -2.90 -1.43 -2.20
CA ARG A 192 -2.91 -0.64 -0.98
C ARG A 192 -1.76 0.35 -0.98
N CYS A 193 -1.81 1.34 -0.08
CA CYS A 193 -0.70 2.28 0.10
C CYS A 193 0.56 1.63 0.70
N ASP A 194 0.40 0.50 1.41
CA ASP A 194 1.48 -0.28 2.03
C ASP A 194 1.84 -1.56 1.25
N GLY A 195 1.26 -1.78 0.05
CA GLY A 195 1.64 -2.95 -0.74
C GLY A 195 0.87 -3.15 -2.05
N ARG A 196 1.55 -3.82 -2.97
CA ARG A 196 1.00 -4.26 -4.26
C ARG A 196 0.23 -5.56 -4.10
N ARG A 197 -0.98 -5.67 -4.67
CA ARG A 197 -1.73 -6.93 -4.65
C ARG A 197 -1.08 -7.97 -5.56
N VAL A 198 -0.88 -9.19 -5.06
CA VAL A 198 -0.39 -10.33 -5.86
C VAL A 198 -1.59 -10.99 -6.53
N ARG A 199 -1.60 -11.04 -7.86
CA ARG A 199 -2.76 -11.44 -8.68
C ARG A 199 -2.58 -12.78 -9.38
N THR A 200 -1.34 -13.22 -9.61
CA THR A 200 -1.03 -14.48 -10.29
C THR A 200 -0.85 -15.66 -9.33
N LEU A 201 -1.45 -15.61 -8.14
CA LEU A 201 -1.40 -16.70 -7.18
C LEU A 201 -2.23 -17.91 -7.65
N PRO A 202 -1.83 -19.14 -7.31
CA PRO A 202 -2.66 -20.33 -7.51
C PRO A 202 -4.03 -20.18 -6.84
N ALA A 203 -5.06 -20.83 -7.40
CA ALA A 203 -6.44 -20.70 -6.92
C ALA A 203 -6.58 -21.01 -5.42
N MET A 204 -5.91 -22.06 -4.92
CA MET A 204 -5.94 -22.38 -3.49
C MET A 204 -5.37 -21.27 -2.60
N SER A 205 -4.28 -20.61 -3.01
CA SER A 205 -3.71 -19.48 -2.26
C SER A 205 -4.61 -18.24 -2.30
N GLN A 206 -5.50 -18.11 -3.29
CA GLN A 206 -6.50 -17.04 -3.34
C GLN A 206 -7.72 -17.34 -2.45
N VAL A 207 -8.09 -18.63 -2.30
CA VAL A 207 -9.26 -19.07 -1.52
C VAL A 207 -8.91 -19.29 -0.05
N SER A 208 -7.73 -19.81 0.27
CA SER A 208 -7.28 -20.09 1.64
C SER A 208 -7.52 -18.94 2.62
N PRO A 209 -7.25 -17.65 2.29
CA PRO A 209 -7.55 -16.53 3.18
C PRO A 209 -9.02 -16.36 3.59
N TYR A 210 -9.96 -16.91 2.81
CA TYR A 210 -11.39 -16.90 3.11
C TYR A 210 -11.82 -18.07 4.01
N ILE A 211 -11.03 -19.16 4.06
CA ILE A 211 -11.27 -20.31 4.91
C ILE A 211 -10.54 -20.11 6.25
N MET A 212 -9.26 -19.79 6.17
CA MET A 212 -8.36 -19.55 7.29
C MET A 212 -8.33 -18.04 7.56
N VAL A 213 -9.35 -17.52 8.24
CA VAL A 213 -9.57 -16.07 8.35
C VAL A 213 -8.60 -15.41 9.33
N ARG A 214 -8.38 -16.00 10.51
CA ARG A 214 -7.53 -15.44 11.57
C ARG A 214 -6.06 -15.83 11.39
N ARG A 215 -5.14 -14.95 11.75
CA ARG A 215 -3.69 -15.20 11.64
C ARG A 215 -3.24 -16.25 12.63
N ASN A 216 -3.75 -16.21 13.85
CA ASN A 216 -3.39 -17.20 14.87
C ASN A 216 -3.84 -18.63 14.52
N GLU A 217 -4.96 -18.77 13.81
CA GLU A 217 -5.44 -20.07 13.32
C GLU A 217 -4.66 -20.55 12.08
N SER A 218 -3.88 -19.66 11.46
CA SER A 218 -3.12 -19.91 10.22
C SER A 218 -1.61 -19.94 10.45
N ALA A 219 -1.19 -20.02 11.71
CA ALA A 219 0.20 -19.85 12.11
C ALA A 219 0.96 -21.17 12.07
N ASN A 220 2.11 -21.16 11.42
CA ASN A 220 3.10 -22.22 11.44
C ASN A 220 4.25 -21.88 12.39
N LEU A 221 4.66 -22.88 13.17
CA LEU A 221 5.69 -22.73 14.19
C LEU A 221 6.98 -23.40 13.74
N PHE A 222 8.08 -22.66 13.80
CA PHE A 222 9.41 -23.15 13.43
C PHE A 222 10.43 -22.85 14.54
N ALA A 223 11.17 -23.86 14.99
CA ALA A 223 12.26 -23.72 15.93
C ALA A 223 13.56 -24.23 15.32
N GLU A 224 14.64 -23.47 15.48
CA GLU A 224 15.96 -23.83 14.96
C GLU A 224 17.05 -23.22 15.85
N SER A 225 18.16 -23.97 15.99
CA SER A 225 19.37 -23.49 16.64
C SER A 225 20.40 -23.07 15.59
N PHE A 226 20.76 -21.80 15.57
CA PHE A 226 21.78 -21.28 14.67
C PHE A 226 23.15 -21.33 15.33
N GLU A 227 24.12 -21.96 14.68
CA GLU A 227 25.51 -21.88 15.09
C GLU A 227 26.04 -20.46 14.83
N ILE A 228 26.57 -19.82 15.85
CA ILE A 228 27.01 -18.42 15.82
C ILE A 228 28.52 -18.26 16.06
N THR A 229 29.32 -19.32 16.01
CA THR A 229 30.76 -19.25 16.27
C THR A 229 31.45 -18.27 15.31
N HIS A 230 31.15 -18.38 14.01
CA HIS A 230 31.64 -17.46 12.98
C HIS A 230 31.05 -16.06 13.13
N ILE A 231 29.76 -15.98 13.46
CA ILE A 231 29.06 -14.70 13.67
C ILE A 231 29.66 -13.92 14.84
N ASP A 232 30.01 -14.58 15.93
CA ASP A 232 30.64 -13.95 17.09
C ASP A 232 32.00 -13.33 16.72
N ARG A 233 32.77 -14.00 15.86
CA ARG A 233 34.05 -13.48 15.34
C ARG A 233 33.81 -12.26 14.46
N TYR A 234 32.82 -12.34 13.56
CA TYR A 234 32.42 -11.26 12.67
C TYR A 234 31.93 -10.02 13.45
N ILE A 235 31.08 -10.20 14.46
CA ILE A 235 30.62 -9.11 15.34
C ILE A 235 31.81 -8.44 16.02
N ARG A 236 32.77 -9.22 16.56
CA ARG A 236 33.98 -8.67 17.19
C ARG A 236 34.83 -7.87 16.20
N GLN A 237 34.90 -8.32 14.94
CA GLN A 237 35.59 -7.59 13.89
C GLN A 237 34.90 -6.25 13.60
N LYS A 238 33.59 -6.24 13.32
CA LYS A 238 32.84 -5.00 13.07
C LYS A 238 32.92 -4.00 14.22
N ARG A 239 32.94 -4.49 15.48
CA ARG A 239 33.15 -3.63 16.65
C ARG A 239 34.54 -2.98 16.68
N ARG A 240 35.59 -3.69 16.24
CA ARG A 240 36.94 -3.12 16.10
C ARG A 240 37.03 -2.12 14.94
N ASP A 241 36.24 -2.32 13.89
CA ASP A 241 36.17 -1.43 12.73
C ASP A 241 35.40 -0.12 13.03
N GLY A 242 34.94 0.09 14.26
CA GLY A 242 34.25 1.32 14.72
C GLY A 242 32.76 1.16 15.00
N TYR A 243 32.14 0.02 14.67
CA TYR A 243 30.72 -0.24 14.90
C TYR A 243 30.47 -0.85 16.29
N THR A 244 30.70 -0.06 17.34
CA THR A 244 30.74 -0.51 18.75
C THR A 244 29.48 -1.25 19.22
N ASN A 245 28.30 -0.84 18.75
CA ASN A 245 27.01 -1.45 19.10
C ASN A 245 26.60 -2.61 18.18
N PHE A 246 27.45 -3.01 17.23
CA PHE A 246 27.14 -4.09 16.30
C PHE A 246 26.90 -5.41 17.06
N GLY A 247 25.94 -6.22 16.60
CA GLY A 247 25.37 -7.29 17.43
C GLY A 247 24.63 -8.33 16.60
N ILE A 248 24.17 -9.40 17.25
CA ILE A 248 23.55 -10.55 16.57
C ILE A 248 22.28 -10.16 15.81
N MET A 249 21.49 -9.23 16.35
CA MET A 249 20.27 -8.75 15.69
C MET A 249 20.58 -8.12 14.32
N HIS A 250 21.65 -7.34 14.21
CA HIS A 250 22.09 -6.74 12.94
C HIS A 250 22.43 -7.81 11.90
N VAL A 251 23.13 -8.87 12.32
CA VAL A 251 23.47 -10.00 11.43
C VAL A 251 22.21 -10.76 11.01
N MET A 252 21.32 -11.07 11.96
CA MET A 252 20.06 -11.76 11.67
C MET A 252 19.17 -10.99 10.70
N LEU A 253 19.13 -9.66 10.85
CA LEU A 253 18.29 -8.78 10.04
C LEU A 253 18.89 -8.55 8.65
N ALA A 254 20.21 -8.37 8.55
CA ALA A 254 20.90 -8.32 7.27
C ALA A 254 20.79 -9.65 6.50
N ALA A 255 20.89 -10.79 7.20
CA ALA A 255 20.63 -12.10 6.61
C ALA A 255 19.18 -12.26 6.15
N TYR A 256 18.22 -11.63 6.84
CA TYR A 256 16.80 -11.65 6.44
C TYR A 256 16.60 -10.85 5.15
N CYS A 257 17.17 -9.64 5.07
CA CYS A 257 17.14 -8.81 3.86
C CYS A 257 17.77 -9.55 2.67
N ARG A 258 18.93 -10.19 2.88
CA ARG A 258 19.58 -11.04 1.87
C ARG A 258 18.72 -12.23 1.46
N GLY A 259 18.04 -12.86 2.41
CA GLY A 259 17.11 -13.95 2.13
C GLY A 259 15.93 -13.51 1.27
N VAL A 260 15.35 -12.33 1.56
CA VAL A 260 14.24 -11.74 0.79
C VAL A 260 14.65 -11.45 -0.67
N CYS A 261 15.92 -11.13 -0.95
CA CYS A 261 16.40 -10.97 -2.33
C CYS A 261 16.17 -12.19 -3.20
N LYS A 262 16.37 -13.39 -2.63
CA LYS A 262 16.18 -14.66 -3.33
C LYS A 262 14.76 -15.20 -3.17
N PHE A 263 14.11 -14.86 -2.06
CA PHE A 263 12.79 -15.33 -1.71
C PHE A 263 11.84 -14.15 -1.44
N PRO A 264 11.47 -13.36 -2.45
CA PRO A 264 10.71 -12.11 -2.27
C PRO A 264 9.31 -12.32 -1.68
N ALA A 265 8.73 -13.51 -1.84
CA ALA A 265 7.43 -13.83 -1.23
C ALA A 265 7.44 -13.83 0.32
N MET A 266 8.61 -13.87 0.98
CA MET A 266 8.73 -13.63 2.42
C MET A 266 8.29 -12.23 2.83
N ASN A 267 8.33 -11.27 1.90
CA ASN A 267 7.89 -9.89 2.11
C ASN A 267 6.43 -9.66 1.70
N ARG A 268 5.62 -10.72 1.68
CA ARG A 268 4.18 -10.64 1.44
C ARG A 268 3.41 -10.49 2.75
N PHE A 269 2.18 -10.01 2.66
CA PHE A 269 1.25 -9.96 3.77
C PHE A 269 -0.18 -10.20 3.32
N LEU A 270 -1.03 -10.57 4.27
CA LEU A 270 -2.47 -10.68 4.06
C LEU A 270 -3.20 -9.45 4.64
N SER A 271 -4.09 -8.85 3.85
CA SER A 271 -5.12 -7.94 4.35
C SER A 271 -6.39 -8.03 3.51
N GLY A 272 -7.57 -7.88 4.10
CA GLY A 272 -8.85 -8.00 3.36
C GLY A 272 -9.00 -9.31 2.57
N GLN A 273 -8.53 -10.43 3.13
CA GLN A 273 -8.43 -11.76 2.47
C GLN A 273 -7.68 -11.78 1.13
N LYS A 274 -6.76 -10.83 0.92
CA LYS A 274 -5.94 -10.75 -0.28
C LYS A 274 -4.47 -10.71 0.12
N VAL A 275 -3.63 -11.31 -0.70
CA VAL A 275 -2.18 -11.32 -0.53
C VAL A 275 -1.59 -10.11 -1.26
N TYR A 276 -0.71 -9.40 -0.57
CA TYR A 276 0.03 -8.25 -1.06
C TYR A 276 1.52 -8.47 -0.88
N SER A 277 2.34 -7.79 -1.67
CA SER A 277 3.79 -7.74 -1.55
C SER A 277 4.20 -6.30 -1.22
N ARG A 278 5.11 -6.12 -0.26
CA ARG A 278 5.71 -4.81 0.04
C ARG A 278 6.84 -4.44 -0.91
N GLY A 279 7.16 -5.31 -1.87
CA GLY A 279 8.23 -5.09 -2.83
C GLY A 279 9.58 -4.95 -2.13
N ASP A 280 10.25 -3.83 -2.39
CA ASP A 280 11.59 -3.54 -1.90
C ASP A 280 11.60 -2.90 -0.50
N ASP A 281 10.44 -2.62 0.11
CA ASP A 281 10.33 -2.09 1.46
C ASP A 281 10.13 -3.24 2.48
N ILE A 282 11.17 -3.54 3.26
CA ILE A 282 11.12 -4.52 4.35
C ILE A 282 10.96 -3.74 5.66
N GLN A 283 9.72 -3.70 6.14
CA GLN A 283 9.34 -3.03 7.39
C GLN A 283 9.65 -3.94 8.59
N PHE A 284 10.71 -3.61 9.31
CA PHE A 284 11.16 -4.32 10.49
C PHE A 284 10.58 -3.68 11.76
N CYS A 285 9.95 -4.49 12.62
CA CYS A 285 9.43 -4.03 13.91
C CYS A 285 10.21 -4.65 15.08
N LEU A 286 10.49 -3.84 16.10
CA LEU A 286 11.17 -4.25 17.33
C LEU A 286 10.59 -3.50 18.54
N THR A 287 10.37 -4.20 19.64
CA THR A 287 10.11 -3.58 20.95
C THR A 287 11.42 -3.15 21.60
N VAL A 288 11.47 -1.90 22.03
CA VAL A 288 12.59 -1.27 22.74
C VAL A 288 12.10 -0.82 24.10
N LYS A 289 12.78 -1.31 25.15
CA LYS A 289 12.70 -0.71 26.48
C LYS A 289 13.73 0.40 26.61
N LYS A 290 13.28 1.62 26.93
CA LYS A 290 14.19 2.74 27.23
C LYS A 290 15.00 2.46 28.50
N GLU A 291 14.35 1.86 29.49
CA GLU A 291 14.95 1.47 30.76
C GLU A 291 14.66 -0.01 31.04
N MET A 292 15.65 -0.74 31.56
CA MET A 292 15.50 -2.14 31.95
C MET A 292 14.84 -2.27 33.33
N SER A 293 13.65 -1.65 33.46
CA SER A 293 12.78 -1.73 34.63
C SER A 293 11.46 -2.42 34.27
N VAL A 294 10.77 -2.96 35.27
CA VAL A 294 9.43 -3.56 35.12
C VAL A 294 8.41 -2.48 34.74
N ASP A 295 8.52 -1.29 35.34
CA ASP A 295 7.57 -0.18 35.16
C ASP A 295 7.85 0.67 33.92
N ALA A 296 8.99 0.45 33.25
CA ALA A 296 9.35 1.19 32.06
C ALA A 296 8.42 0.82 30.89
N PRO A 297 7.81 1.81 30.20
CA PRO A 297 6.96 1.52 29.06
C PRO A 297 7.74 0.92 27.91
N ASP A 298 7.08 0.01 27.21
CA ASP A 298 7.58 -0.57 25.96
C ASP A 298 7.23 0.35 24.79
N THR A 299 8.22 0.73 24.00
CA THR A 299 7.99 1.45 22.72
C THR A 299 8.34 0.53 21.57
N VAL A 300 7.55 0.54 20.50
CA VAL A 300 7.88 -0.21 19.27
C VAL A 300 8.48 0.73 18.23
N ILE A 301 9.60 0.33 17.65
CA ILE A 301 10.20 1.01 16.50
C ILE A 301 9.91 0.26 15.22
N LYS A 302 9.71 1.01 14.13
CA LYS A 302 9.64 0.50 12.77
C LYS A 302 10.81 1.02 11.96
N VAL A 303 11.53 0.12 11.31
CA VAL A 303 12.70 0.44 10.48
C VAL A 303 12.45 -0.04 9.06
N HIS A 304 12.61 0.84 8.10
CA HIS A 304 12.52 0.51 6.68
C HIS A 304 13.86 0.04 6.14
N LEU A 305 13.92 -1.23 5.78
CA LEU A 305 15.08 -1.86 5.16
C LEU A 305 14.83 -2.16 3.69
N ASN A 306 15.89 -2.31 2.93
CA ASN A 306 15.85 -2.72 1.54
C ASN A 306 16.51 -4.09 1.38
N PRO A 307 16.05 -4.96 0.46
CA PRO A 307 16.76 -6.19 0.12
C PRO A 307 18.25 -5.96 -0.19
N ARG A 308 18.62 -4.79 -0.75
CA ARG A 308 20.00 -4.44 -1.09
C ARG A 308 20.87 -3.99 0.09
N ASP A 309 20.29 -3.76 1.26
CA ASP A 309 21.03 -3.28 2.42
C ASP A 309 22.13 -4.28 2.84
N THR A 310 23.31 -3.74 3.12
CA THR A 310 24.43 -4.47 3.73
C THR A 310 24.28 -4.54 5.24
N SER A 311 25.16 -5.28 5.89
CA SER A 311 25.21 -5.35 7.35
C SER A 311 25.44 -3.98 8.01
N ILE A 312 26.17 -3.09 7.34
CA ILE A 312 26.47 -1.74 7.80
C ILE A 312 25.26 -0.83 7.61
N ASP A 313 24.55 -0.95 6.48
CA ASP A 313 23.32 -0.19 6.24
C ASP A 313 22.25 -0.53 7.28
N VAL A 314 22.06 -1.83 7.56
CA VAL A 314 21.15 -2.32 8.59
C VAL A 314 21.56 -1.78 9.96
N TYR A 315 22.86 -1.80 10.30
CA TYR A 315 23.36 -1.23 11.55
C TYR A 315 23.04 0.27 11.66
N ASN A 316 23.36 1.06 10.64
CA ASN A 316 23.14 2.50 10.66
C ASN A 316 21.66 2.86 10.77
N LYS A 317 20.79 2.16 10.03
CA LYS A 317 19.33 2.39 10.06
C LYS A 317 18.72 2.01 11.40
N LEU A 318 19.11 0.87 11.97
CA LEU A 318 18.61 0.43 13.28
C LEU A 318 19.12 1.34 14.41
N GLN A 319 20.41 1.68 14.39
CA GLN A 319 21.01 2.57 15.38
C GLN A 319 20.35 3.95 15.36
N LYS A 320 20.12 4.52 14.17
CA LYS A 320 19.39 5.78 14.01
C LYS A 320 17.98 5.71 14.61
N ALA A 321 17.21 4.65 14.31
CA ALA A 321 15.86 4.50 14.85
C ALA A 321 15.84 4.33 16.39
N VAL A 322 16.81 3.60 16.94
CA VAL A 322 16.96 3.44 18.40
C VAL A 322 17.36 4.75 19.06
N GLU A 323 18.28 5.52 18.47
CA GLU A 323 18.70 6.83 18.97
C GLU A 323 17.57 7.85 18.92
N GLU A 324 16.79 7.88 17.84
CA GLU A 324 15.60 8.74 17.72
C GLU A 324 14.60 8.46 18.85
N VAL A 325 14.32 7.20 19.17
CA VAL A 325 13.41 6.85 20.28
C VAL A 325 13.99 7.13 21.66
N LYS A 326 15.29 6.93 21.85
CA LYS A 326 15.96 7.26 23.12
C LYS A 326 16.00 8.77 23.38
N ASN A 327 16.17 9.57 22.34
CA ASN A 327 16.27 11.03 22.43
C ASN A 327 14.91 11.74 22.41
N THR A 328 13.86 11.08 21.91
CA THR A 328 12.50 11.60 21.99
C THR A 328 11.98 11.45 23.42
N PRO A 329 11.29 12.47 23.98
CA PRO A 329 10.52 12.34 25.22
C PRO A 329 9.62 11.09 25.20
N LEU A 330 9.11 10.65 26.36
CA LEU A 330 8.21 9.49 26.46
C LEU A 330 6.94 9.60 25.56
N ASP A 331 6.67 10.77 25.00
CA ASP A 331 5.61 11.07 24.03
C ASP A 331 5.99 10.68 22.58
N SER A 332 6.22 9.39 22.32
CA SER A 332 6.37 8.93 20.92
C SER A 332 5.04 9.05 20.16
N ASN A 333 5.07 9.17 18.83
CA ASN A 333 3.85 9.24 18.01
C ASN A 333 2.91 8.04 18.22
N MET A 334 3.47 6.87 18.54
CA MET A 334 2.69 5.66 18.87
C MET A 334 2.06 5.76 20.27
N ASP A 335 2.84 6.18 21.27
CA ASP A 335 2.36 6.32 22.65
C ASP A 335 1.26 7.38 22.75
N ASN A 336 1.37 8.46 21.98
CA ASN A 336 0.33 9.48 21.84
C ASN A 336 -0.95 8.91 21.21
N THR A 337 -0.82 8.09 20.16
CA THR A 337 -1.98 7.45 19.51
C THR A 337 -2.67 6.47 20.47
N ALA A 338 -1.88 5.67 21.20
CA ALA A 338 -2.40 4.74 22.20
C ALA A 338 -3.04 5.47 23.39
N GLY A 339 -2.44 6.57 23.87
CA GLY A 339 -2.97 7.41 24.92
C GLY A 339 -4.31 8.04 24.54
N VAL A 340 -4.44 8.55 23.31
CA VAL A 340 -5.72 9.05 22.77
C VAL A 340 -6.78 7.95 22.76
N LEU A 341 -6.44 6.76 22.29
CA LEU A 341 -7.36 5.62 22.30
C LEU A 341 -7.77 5.20 23.73
N ALA A 342 -6.85 5.28 24.70
CA ALA A 342 -7.10 4.92 26.09
C ALA A 342 -8.06 5.90 26.80
N MET A 343 -8.12 7.16 26.36
CA MET A 343 -9.08 8.15 26.88
C MET A 343 -10.52 7.91 26.40
N ILE A 344 -10.72 7.06 25.37
CA ILE A 344 -12.05 6.81 24.80
C ILE A 344 -12.81 5.83 25.69
N PRO A 345 -14.08 6.13 26.08
CA PRO A 345 -14.92 5.18 26.80
C PRO A 345 -15.03 3.83 26.08
N GLY A 346 -14.99 2.72 26.82
CA GLY A 346 -14.79 1.37 26.24
C GLY A 346 -15.76 0.97 25.12
N VAL A 347 -17.03 1.38 25.18
CA VAL A 347 -18.01 1.10 24.11
C VAL A 347 -17.67 1.85 22.82
N ILE A 348 -17.28 3.12 22.94
CA ILE A 348 -16.84 3.94 21.81
C ILE A 348 -15.51 3.41 21.27
N LEU A 349 -14.59 3.01 22.14
CA LEU A 349 -13.31 2.42 21.72
C LEU A 349 -13.52 1.13 20.92
N LYS A 350 -14.47 0.28 21.34
CA LYS A 350 -14.84 -0.93 20.59
C LYS A 350 -15.35 -0.59 19.19
N PHE A 351 -16.18 0.44 19.06
CA PHE A 351 -16.65 0.92 17.77
C PHE A 351 -15.51 1.50 16.91
N VAL A 352 -14.61 2.28 17.51
CA VAL A 352 -13.43 2.84 16.82
C VAL A 352 -12.52 1.73 16.32
N VAL A 353 -12.20 0.73 17.13
CA VAL A 353 -11.39 -0.42 16.72
C VAL A 353 -12.08 -1.23 15.61
N TRP A 354 -13.40 -1.40 15.68
CA TRP A 354 -14.17 -2.03 14.60
C TRP A 354 -14.08 -1.24 13.30
N LEU A 355 -14.21 0.09 13.36
CA LEU A 355 -14.08 0.97 12.20
C LEU A 355 -12.65 0.91 11.62
N LEU A 356 -11.62 0.94 12.46
CA LEU A 356 -10.23 0.79 12.01
C LEU A 356 -10.00 -0.57 11.33
N LYS A 357 -10.58 -1.66 11.85
CA LYS A 357 -10.55 -2.98 11.20
C LYS A 357 -11.26 -2.97 9.84
N LEU A 358 -12.39 -2.28 9.73
CA LEU A 358 -13.13 -2.16 8.47
C LEU A 358 -12.32 -1.36 7.43
N LEU A 359 -11.72 -0.24 7.84
CA LEU A 359 -10.86 0.57 6.99
C LEU A 359 -9.62 -0.21 6.56
N ASP A 360 -8.97 -0.93 7.48
CA ASP A 360 -7.84 -1.79 7.14
C ASP A 360 -8.28 -2.92 6.19
N TYR A 361 -9.42 -3.57 6.40
CA TYR A 361 -9.94 -4.60 5.50
C TYR A 361 -10.06 -4.13 4.04
N PHE A 362 -10.54 -2.89 3.83
CA PHE A 362 -10.67 -2.29 2.50
C PHE A 362 -9.41 -1.56 1.99
N GLY A 363 -8.33 -1.49 2.78
CA GLY A 363 -7.11 -0.77 2.41
C GLY A 363 -7.25 0.75 2.42
N LEU A 364 -8.19 1.25 3.24
CA LEU A 364 -8.48 2.67 3.43
C LEU A 364 -7.83 3.24 4.69
N LEU A 365 -7.04 2.44 5.42
CA LEU A 365 -6.34 2.91 6.61
C LEU A 365 -5.30 3.99 6.22
N PRO A 366 -5.31 5.17 6.87
CA PRO A 366 -4.34 6.22 6.60
C PRO A 366 -2.89 5.76 6.72
N LYS A 367 -2.03 6.24 5.82
CA LYS A 367 -0.60 5.87 5.79
C LYS A 367 0.13 6.16 7.10
N PHE A 368 -0.20 7.27 7.77
CA PHE A 368 0.42 7.60 9.06
C PHE A 368 0.10 6.58 10.16
N LEU A 369 -1.13 6.01 10.17
CA LEU A 369 -1.50 4.96 11.10
C LEU A 369 -0.77 3.65 10.78
N LEU A 370 -0.63 3.33 9.49
CA LEU A 370 0.17 2.17 9.06
C LEU A 370 1.63 2.30 9.47
N GLU A 371 2.18 3.52 9.44
CA GLU A 371 3.57 3.80 9.81
C GLU A 371 3.81 3.63 11.31
N VAL A 372 2.94 4.19 12.17
CA VAL A 372 3.10 4.07 13.64
C VAL A 372 2.65 2.72 14.18
N SER A 373 1.80 1.98 13.46
CA SER A 373 1.22 0.74 13.99
C SER A 373 2.26 -0.38 14.10
N PRO A 374 2.43 -1.01 15.29
CA PRO A 374 3.33 -2.15 15.46
C PRO A 374 2.79 -3.44 14.82
N PHE A 375 1.51 -3.44 14.45
CA PHE A 375 0.80 -4.58 13.88
C PHE A 375 0.92 -4.66 12.36
N HIS A 376 1.45 -3.62 11.73
CA HIS A 376 1.66 -3.54 10.29
C HIS A 376 3.16 -3.54 10.00
N GLY A 377 3.64 -4.55 9.29
CA GLY A 377 5.07 -4.70 9.01
C GLY A 377 5.37 -6.01 8.31
N SER A 378 6.65 -6.21 7.97
CA SER A 378 7.14 -7.40 7.25
C SER A 378 7.59 -8.48 8.20
N VAL A 379 8.31 -8.09 9.25
CA VAL A 379 8.85 -9.01 10.25
C VAL A 379 8.96 -8.30 11.59
N PHE A 380 8.57 -9.00 12.65
CA PHE A 380 8.85 -8.61 14.03
C PHE A 380 9.96 -9.51 14.55
N LEU A 381 11.06 -8.96 15.08
CA LEU A 381 12.07 -9.77 15.77
C LEU A 381 12.28 -9.24 17.17
N THR A 382 12.11 -10.11 18.16
CA THR A 382 12.33 -9.76 19.57
C THR A 382 13.53 -10.49 20.16
N SER A 383 14.28 -9.79 21.01
CA SER A 383 15.44 -10.31 21.72
C SER A 383 15.04 -10.75 23.13
N MET A 384 14.88 -12.06 23.33
CA MET A 384 14.71 -12.64 24.66
C MET A 384 16.06 -12.80 25.37
N GLY A 385 17.15 -12.82 24.60
CA GLY A 385 18.51 -12.90 25.14
C GLY A 385 18.92 -11.70 26.00
N SER A 386 18.36 -10.50 25.75
CA SER A 386 18.56 -9.32 26.60
C SER A 386 17.83 -9.42 27.94
N LEU A 387 16.83 -10.29 28.05
CA LEU A 387 16.07 -10.56 29.28
C LEU A 387 16.60 -11.81 30.02
N GLY A 388 17.62 -12.49 29.47
CA GLY A 388 18.19 -13.68 30.08
C GLY A 388 17.39 -14.98 29.87
N ILE A 389 16.34 -14.98 29.03
CA ILE A 389 15.45 -16.13 28.86
C ILE A 389 15.59 -16.81 27.48
N PRO A 390 15.23 -18.10 27.35
CA PRO A 390 15.14 -18.79 26.06
C PRO A 390 14.10 -18.14 25.12
N PRO A 391 14.17 -18.39 23.80
CA PRO A 391 13.17 -17.85 22.87
C PRO A 391 11.78 -18.44 23.12
N ILE A 392 10.75 -17.64 22.82
CA ILE A 392 9.34 -18.04 22.90
C ILE A 392 8.70 -18.03 21.50
N TYR A 393 7.63 -18.80 21.31
CA TYR A 393 6.73 -18.57 20.17
C TYR A 393 5.84 -17.39 20.52
N HIS A 394 5.88 -16.34 19.73
CA HIS A 394 4.95 -15.23 19.85
C HIS A 394 3.80 -15.42 18.85
N HIS A 395 2.58 -15.05 19.23
CA HIS A 395 1.42 -15.10 18.36
C HIS A 395 1.53 -14.09 17.21
N LEU A 396 0.76 -14.29 16.15
CA LEU A 396 0.55 -13.25 15.13
C LEU A 396 -0.64 -12.37 15.54
N TYR A 397 -0.55 -11.09 15.22
CA TYR A 397 -1.65 -10.17 15.54
C TYR A 397 -2.80 -10.32 14.54
N ASP A 398 -4.02 -10.56 15.02
CA ASP A 398 -5.20 -10.63 14.15
C ASP A 398 -5.59 -9.25 13.60
N PHE A 399 -5.30 -8.18 14.35
CA PHE A 399 -5.32 -6.81 13.82
C PHE A 399 -3.97 -6.51 13.15
N GLY A 400 -3.98 -5.84 12.00
CA GLY A 400 -2.79 -5.52 11.23
C GLY A 400 -2.50 -6.53 10.13
N ASN A 401 -1.24 -6.60 9.68
CA ASN A 401 -0.83 -7.42 8.53
C ASN A 401 0.61 -7.95 8.62
N LEU A 402 1.12 -8.15 9.83
CA LEU A 402 2.46 -8.68 10.08
C LEU A 402 2.49 -10.23 9.95
N PRO A 403 3.26 -10.78 8.99
CA PRO A 403 3.22 -12.22 8.64
C PRO A 403 4.26 -13.08 9.38
N VAL A 404 5.33 -12.48 9.90
CA VAL A 404 6.49 -13.19 10.45
C VAL A 404 6.86 -12.60 11.80
N PHE A 405 6.78 -13.40 12.85
CA PHE A 405 7.25 -13.04 14.18
C PHE A 405 8.35 -13.98 14.63
N GLY A 406 9.55 -13.46 14.86
CA GLY A 406 10.69 -14.20 15.38
C GLY A 406 11.07 -13.78 16.81
N ALA A 407 11.59 -14.72 17.57
CA ALA A 407 12.25 -14.48 18.84
C ALA A 407 13.57 -15.26 18.91
N PHE A 408 14.62 -14.65 19.46
CA PHE A 408 15.88 -15.34 19.71
C PHE A 408 16.31 -15.20 21.18
N GLY A 409 16.86 -16.26 21.74
CA GLY A 409 17.25 -16.33 23.16
C GLY A 409 18.72 -16.00 23.43
N CYS A 410 19.15 -16.36 24.64
CA CYS A 410 20.54 -16.24 25.07
C CYS A 410 21.48 -17.07 24.20
N LYS A 411 22.70 -16.56 24.03
CA LYS A 411 23.81 -17.32 23.45
C LYS A 411 24.18 -18.46 24.41
N ARG A 412 24.23 -19.68 23.91
CA ARG A 412 24.70 -20.85 24.67
C ARG A 412 25.93 -21.47 24.03
N ARG A 413 26.74 -22.16 24.82
CA ARG A 413 27.85 -23.00 24.34
C ARG A 413 27.41 -24.45 24.38
N SER A 414 27.81 -25.23 23.39
CA SER A 414 27.55 -26.66 23.32
C SER A 414 28.82 -27.38 22.88
N LEU A 415 29.03 -28.58 23.42
CA LEU A 415 30.13 -29.46 23.03
C LEU A 415 29.58 -30.43 21.99
N GLU A 416 30.22 -30.50 20.83
CA GLU A 416 29.89 -31.45 19.77
C GLU A 416 31.06 -32.40 19.56
N VAL A 417 30.73 -33.66 19.32
CA VAL A 417 31.70 -34.69 18.96
C VAL A 417 31.79 -34.71 17.44
N LEU A 418 32.99 -34.48 16.91
CA LEU A 418 33.30 -34.60 15.49
C LEU A 418 33.38 -36.08 15.09
N GLU A 419 33.34 -36.35 13.78
CA GLU A 419 33.42 -37.72 13.24
C GLU A 419 34.72 -38.45 13.63
N ASP A 420 35.80 -37.71 13.89
CA ASP A 420 37.09 -38.24 14.36
C ASP A 420 37.13 -38.49 15.88
N GLY A 421 36.01 -38.29 16.59
CA GLY A 421 35.90 -38.44 18.04
C GLY A 421 36.42 -37.26 18.86
N SER A 422 36.94 -36.20 18.22
CA SER A 422 37.37 -34.99 18.91
C SER A 422 36.18 -34.13 19.36
N ILE A 423 36.34 -33.41 20.47
CA ILE A 423 35.28 -32.56 21.02
C ILE A 423 35.54 -31.11 20.64
N VAL A 424 34.58 -30.47 19.97
CA VAL A 424 34.63 -29.05 19.61
C VAL A 424 33.53 -28.28 20.33
N GLN A 425 33.92 -27.18 20.95
CA GLN A 425 32.98 -26.23 21.52
C GLN A 425 32.43 -25.29 20.43
N ARG A 426 31.12 -25.34 20.21
CA ARG A 426 30.39 -24.42 19.33
C ARG A 426 29.47 -23.50 20.14
N LYS A 427 29.14 -22.36 19.55
CA LYS A 427 28.19 -21.41 20.13
C LYS A 427 26.90 -21.41 19.34
N TYR A 428 25.78 -21.36 20.04
CA TYR A 428 24.45 -21.42 19.46
C TYR A 428 23.56 -20.29 19.97
N VAL A 429 22.63 -19.86 19.12
CA VAL A 429 21.46 -19.08 19.50
C VAL A 429 20.22 -19.83 19.03
N ASP A 430 19.33 -20.11 19.97
CA ASP A 430 18.06 -20.72 19.66
C ASP A 430 17.08 -19.64 19.22
N CYS A 431 16.37 -19.91 18.11
CA CYS A 431 15.37 -19.04 17.53
C CYS A 431 14.04 -19.76 17.38
N LYS A 432 12.95 -19.03 17.56
CA LYS A 432 11.59 -19.49 17.31
C LYS A 432 10.87 -18.49 16.42
N PHE A 433 10.15 -19.00 15.43
CA PHE A 433 9.40 -18.21 14.48
C PHE A 433 7.94 -18.68 14.42
N THR A 434 7.04 -17.72 14.32
CA THR A 434 5.63 -17.90 14.02
C THR A 434 5.35 -17.23 12.68
N LEU A 435 4.81 -17.99 11.73
CA LEU A 435 4.76 -17.65 10.31
C LEU A 435 3.33 -17.79 9.78
N ASP A 436 2.88 -16.88 8.94
CA ASP A 436 1.55 -16.97 8.30
C ASP A 436 1.59 -17.89 7.07
N GLU A 437 1.06 -19.11 7.16
CA GLU A 437 1.07 -20.09 6.05
C GLU A 437 0.30 -19.62 4.79
N ARG A 438 -0.49 -18.56 4.90
CA ARG A 438 -1.29 -18.05 3.77
C ARG A 438 -0.46 -17.20 2.81
N ILE A 439 0.72 -16.72 3.21
CA ILE A 439 1.56 -15.91 2.32
C ILE A 439 2.44 -16.77 1.39
N VAL A 440 2.94 -17.89 1.90
CA VAL A 440 3.79 -18.87 1.20
C VAL A 440 3.62 -20.25 1.84
N ASP A 441 3.92 -21.31 1.10
CA ASP A 441 3.85 -22.68 1.59
C ASP A 441 5.07 -23.11 2.44
N GLY A 442 4.93 -24.24 3.12
CA GLY A 442 6.01 -24.85 3.90
C GLY A 442 7.30 -25.16 3.11
N TYR A 443 7.22 -25.47 1.80
CA TYR A 443 8.43 -25.72 1.00
C TYR A 443 9.22 -24.43 0.78
N TYR A 444 8.52 -23.33 0.50
CA TYR A 444 9.10 -22.01 0.35
C TYR A 444 9.75 -21.54 1.65
N TYR A 445 9.08 -21.70 2.79
CA TYR A 445 9.66 -21.42 4.11
C TYR A 445 10.91 -22.27 4.37
N ALA A 446 10.86 -23.57 4.11
CA ALA A 446 12.02 -24.45 4.29
C ALA A 446 13.20 -24.03 3.40
N ALA A 447 12.95 -23.66 2.16
CA ALA A 447 13.97 -23.16 1.24
C ALA A 447 14.59 -21.84 1.73
N PHE A 448 13.76 -20.91 2.21
CA PHE A 448 14.20 -19.66 2.82
C PHE A 448 15.07 -19.90 4.05
N PHE A 449 14.63 -20.68 5.03
CA PHE A 449 15.40 -20.91 6.26
C PHE A 449 16.69 -21.70 6.01
N LYS A 450 16.71 -22.64 5.06
CA LYS A 450 17.96 -23.30 4.63
C LYS A 450 18.94 -22.30 4.03
N HIS A 451 18.47 -21.36 3.22
CA HIS A 451 19.31 -20.30 2.66
C HIS A 451 19.78 -19.32 3.74
N TYR A 452 18.89 -18.90 4.62
CA TYR A 452 19.16 -18.04 5.76
C TYR A 452 20.24 -18.64 6.67
N LYS A 453 20.16 -19.93 7.00
CA LYS A 453 21.19 -20.66 7.77
C LYS A 453 22.56 -20.65 7.08
N ARG A 454 22.60 -20.81 5.75
CA ARG A 454 23.87 -20.73 4.98
C ARG A 454 24.49 -19.33 5.01
N ILE A 455 23.68 -18.28 4.95
CA ILE A 455 24.13 -16.89 5.07
C ILE A 455 24.68 -16.63 6.48
N MET A 456 23.96 -17.09 7.50
CA MET A 456 24.38 -16.97 8.91
C MET A 456 25.71 -17.69 9.18
N ALA A 457 25.99 -18.80 8.51
CA ALA A 457 27.27 -19.51 8.61
C ALA A 457 28.45 -18.75 7.94
N ARG A 458 28.18 -17.80 7.04
CA ARG A 458 29.16 -16.99 6.29
C ARG A 458 28.80 -15.51 6.32
N PRO A 459 28.86 -14.86 7.51
CA PRO A 459 28.38 -13.49 7.70
C PRO A 459 29.13 -12.44 6.87
N GLU A 460 30.36 -12.72 6.40
CA GLU A 460 31.12 -11.89 5.48
C GLU A 460 30.41 -11.61 4.15
N LEU A 461 29.47 -12.46 3.73
CA LEU A 461 28.63 -12.22 2.54
C LEU A 461 27.69 -11.00 2.71
N LEU A 462 27.47 -10.55 3.94
CA LEU A 462 26.58 -9.44 4.27
C LEU A 462 27.27 -8.07 4.11
N ASP A 463 28.57 -8.04 3.85
CA ASP A 463 29.31 -6.78 3.65
C ASP A 463 29.11 -6.17 2.27
N ASN A 464 28.73 -6.99 1.29
CA ASN A 464 28.49 -6.55 -0.07
C ASN A 464 27.00 -6.62 -0.40
N PRO A 465 26.46 -5.72 -1.24
CA PRO A 465 25.08 -5.81 -1.71
C PRO A 465 24.81 -7.12 -2.48
N PRO A 466 23.55 -7.54 -2.64
CA PRO A 466 23.21 -8.71 -3.44
C PRO A 466 23.51 -8.48 -4.92
N GLU A 467 24.02 -9.51 -5.59
CA GLU A 467 24.25 -9.48 -7.04
C GLU A 467 22.92 -9.33 -7.81
N GLU A 468 21.87 -10.00 -7.34
CA GLU A 468 20.54 -9.98 -7.94
C GLU A 468 19.45 -9.87 -6.86
N VAL A 469 18.41 -9.10 -7.17
CA VAL A 469 17.17 -9.03 -6.37
C VAL A 469 16.03 -9.52 -7.23
N LEU A 470 15.52 -10.71 -6.91
CA LEU A 470 14.39 -11.31 -7.61
C LEU A 470 13.11 -10.55 -7.26
N LYS A 471 12.30 -10.25 -8.28
CA LYS A 471 10.98 -9.65 -8.09
C LYS A 471 9.95 -10.73 -7.78
N ASP A 472 9.01 -10.37 -6.91
CA ASP A 472 7.84 -11.21 -6.64
C ASP A 472 6.91 -11.28 -7.87
N ILE A 473 6.10 -12.32 -7.95
CA ILE A 473 5.11 -12.51 -9.03
C ILE A 473 4.07 -11.38 -9.09
N ASP A 474 3.41 -11.22 -10.24
CA ASP A 474 2.50 -10.09 -10.54
C ASP A 474 1.16 -10.10 -9.78
#